data_AF-A0A6L3MXK1-F1
#
_entry.id   AF-A0A6L3MXK1-F1
#
_cell.length_a   1.000
_cell.length_b   1.000
_cell.length_c   1.000
_cell.angle_alpha   90.00
_cell.angle_beta   90.00
_cell.angle_gamma   90.00
#
_symmetry.space_group_name_H-M   'P 1'
#
loop_
_entity.id
_entity.type
_entity.pdbx_description
1 polymer ?
#
loop_
_entity_poly.entity_id
_entity_poly.type
_entity_poly.pdbx_seq_one_letter_code
_entity_poly.pdbx_strand_id
1 'polypeptide(L)' 'TGTGGYGTTTDVAVLWPPSRAPIVLAVSFTQPRADAAARADVVASAARIATGAFAATA' A
#
# COMPACT_ATOMS: atom_id res chain seq x y z
N THR A 1 -6.13 -6.04 -4.38
CA THR A 1 -6.86 -4.88 -3.81
C THR A 1 -8.20 -5.26 -3.21
N GLY A 2 -8.63 -4.56 -2.17
CA GLY A 2 -9.94 -4.71 -1.53
C GLY A 2 -10.40 -3.42 -0.87
N THR A 3 -11.72 -3.21 -0.81
CA THR A 3 -12.34 -2.06 -0.14
C THR A 3 -13.35 -2.53 0.91
N GLY A 4 -13.68 -1.66 1.87
CA GLY A 4 -14.64 -1.97 2.93
C GLY A 4 -15.22 -0.71 3.59
N GLY A 5 -16.03 -0.93 4.63
CA GLY A 5 -16.59 0.16 5.44
C GLY A 5 -15.50 1.08 5.99
N TYR A 6 -15.89 2.27 6.42
CA TYR A 6 -14.95 3.29 6.90
C TYR A 6 -13.93 3.75 5.85
N GLY A 7 -14.30 3.68 4.57
CA GLY A 7 -13.39 3.96 3.46
C GLY A 7 -12.15 3.07 3.45
N THR A 8 -12.23 1.88 4.05
CA THR A 8 -11.09 0.97 4.17
C THR A 8 -10.61 0.59 2.78
N THR A 9 -9.30 0.75 2.53
CA THR A 9 -8.65 0.42 1.26
C THR A 9 -7.39 -0.36 1.56
N THR A 10 -7.35 -1.60 1.08
CA THR A 10 -6.21 -2.52 1.28
C THR A 10 -5.66 -2.96 -0.06
N ASP A 11 -4.33 -3.01 -0.16
CA ASP A 11 -3.66 -3.71 -1.24
C ASP A 11 -2.54 -4.63 -0.72
N VAL A 12 -2.41 -5.79 -1.36
CA VAL A 12 -1.40 -6.79 -1.04
C VAL A 12 -0.78 -7.23 -2.35
N ALA A 13 0.53 -7.08 -2.45
CA ALA A 13 1.27 -7.34 -3.67
C ALA A 13 2.59 -8.07 -3.37
N VAL A 14 3.03 -8.85 -4.35
CA VAL A 14 4.42 -9.28 -4.44
C VAL A 14 5.11 -8.34 -5.42
N LEU A 15 6.24 -7.78 -5.00
CA LEU A 15 7.08 -6.91 -5.79
C LEU A 15 8.31 -7.72 -6.23
N TRP A 16 8.70 -7.60 -7.49
CA TRP A 16 9.90 -8.23 -8.05
C TRP A 16 10.91 -7.17 -8.49
N PRO A 17 11.75 -6.66 -7.58
CA PRO A 17 12.80 -5.72 -7.96
C PRO A 17 13.86 -6.43 -8.83
N PRO A 18 14.46 -5.74 -9.82
CA PRO A 18 15.53 -6.32 -10.62
C PRO A 18 16.68 -6.82 -9.74
N SER A 19 17.17 -8.03 -10.02
CA SER A 19 18.34 -8.63 -9.36
C SER A 19 18.24 -8.73 -7.82
N ARG A 20 17.03 -8.76 -7.26
CA ARG A 20 16.78 -8.92 -5.82
C ARG A 20 15.71 -9.98 -5.57
N ALA A 21 15.67 -10.50 -4.35
CA ALA A 21 14.60 -11.39 -3.92
C ALA A 21 13.23 -10.67 -3.96
N PRO A 22 12.12 -11.38 -4.22
CA PRO A 22 10.78 -10.80 -4.16
C PRO A 22 10.47 -10.23 -2.77
N ILE A 23 9.65 -9.17 -2.74
CA ILE A 23 9.20 -8.51 -1.51
C ILE A 23 7.69 -8.61 -1.44
N VAL A 24 7.14 -9.05 -0.31
CA VAL A 24 5.69 -8.96 -0.05
C VAL A 24 5.40 -7.63 0.62
N LEU A 25 4.48 -6.85 0.04
CA LEU A 25 4.01 -5.59 0.60
C LEU A 25 2.50 -5.66 0.82
N ALA A 26 2.08 -5.37 2.05
CA ALA A 26 0.68 -5.19 2.41
C ALA A 26 0.48 -3.78 2.97
N VAL A 27 -0.47 -3.04 2.40
CA VAL A 27 -0.83 -1.70 2.85
C VAL A 27 -2.33 -1.68 3.10
N SER A 28 -2.73 -1.29 4.31
CA SER A 28 -4.13 -1.13 4.70
C SER A 28 -4.32 0.26 5.28
N PHE A 29 -5.37 0.94 4.81
CA PHE A 29 -5.77 2.25 5.32
C PHE A 29 -7.25 2.22 5.68
N THR A 30 -7.60 2.68 6.88
CA THR A 30 -8.97 2.80 7.37
C THR A 30 -9.16 4.17 8.01
N GLN A 31 -10.38 4.72 7.92
CA GLN A 31 -10.70 6.07 8.39
C GLN A 31 -11.64 6.02 9.60
N PRO A 32 -11.72 7.06 10.43
CA PRO A 32 -12.56 7.02 11.63
C PRO A 32 -14.07 7.12 11.32
N ARG A 33 -14.46 7.64 10.15
CA ARG A 33 -15.86 7.82 9.76
C ARG A 33 -16.37 6.64 8.93
N ALA A 34 -17.52 6.09 9.31
CA ALA A 34 -18.14 4.94 8.64
C ALA A 34 -18.48 5.20 7.16
N ASP A 35 -18.84 6.43 6.82
CA ASP A 35 -19.20 6.90 5.47
C ASP A 35 -18.02 7.52 4.70
N ALA A 36 -16.78 7.40 5.21
CA ALA A 36 -15.62 7.96 4.55
C ALA A 36 -15.43 7.34 3.15
N ALA A 37 -15.15 8.18 2.16
CA ALA A 37 -14.79 7.72 0.82
C ALA A 37 -13.43 7.00 0.85
N ALA A 38 -13.27 5.96 0.03
CA ALA A 38 -12.01 5.26 -0.13
C ALA A 38 -10.89 6.21 -0.62
N ARG A 39 -9.67 5.98 -0.13
CA ARG A 39 -8.48 6.82 -0.42
C ARG A 39 -7.34 5.97 -0.98
N ALA A 40 -7.52 5.51 -2.21
CA ALA A 40 -6.50 4.76 -2.94
C ALA A 40 -5.19 5.56 -3.12
N ASP A 41 -5.27 6.89 -3.14
CA ASP A 41 -4.12 7.79 -3.19
C ASP A 41 -3.23 7.68 -1.93
N VAL A 42 -3.81 7.42 -0.77
CA VAL A 42 -3.05 7.20 0.48
C VAL A 42 -2.28 5.87 0.40
N VAL A 43 -2.94 4.81 -0.06
CA VAL A 43 -2.30 3.50 -0.27
C VAL A 43 -1.15 3.60 -1.29
N ALA A 44 -1.38 4.30 -2.41
CA ALA A 44 -0.35 4.53 -3.42
C ALA A 44 0.81 5.40 -2.90
N SER A 45 0.55 6.36 -2.03
CA SER A 45 1.60 7.18 -1.40
C SER A 45 2.45 6.37 -0.43
N ALA A 46 1.82 5.54 0.41
CA ALA A 46 2.53 4.64 1.32
C ALA A 46 3.38 3.62 0.55
N ALA A 47 2.86 3.04 -0.54
CA ALA A 47 3.61 2.14 -1.40
C ALA A 47 4.86 2.82 -2.00
N ARG A 48 4.73 4.07 -2.49
CA ARG A 48 5.88 4.85 -3.02
C ARG A 48 6.95 5.11 -1.96
N ILE A 49 6.55 5.44 -0.73
CA ILE A 49 7.50 5.64 0.38
C ILE A 49 8.24 4.35 0.70
N ALA A 50 7.50 3.24 0.83
CA ALA A 50 8.06 1.93 1.14
C ALA A 50 9.04 1.46 0.05
N THR A 51 8.66 1.56 -1.23
CA THR A 51 9.52 1.15 -2.34
C THR A 51 10.74 2.06 -2.51
N GLY A 52 10.61 3.36 -2.22
CA GLY A 52 11.74 4.28 -2.17
C GLY A 52 12.80 3.86 -1.13
N ALA A 53 12.37 3.40 0.05
CA ALA A 53 13.29 2.91 1.10
C ALA A 53 14.04 1.63 0.68
N PHE A 54 13.41 0.75 -0.11
CA PHE A 54 14.07 -0.45 -0.66
C PHE A 54 15.02 -0.14 -1.82
N ALA A 55 14.80 0.96 -2.54
CA ALA A 55 15.68 1.40 -3.62
C ALA A 55 16.94 2.12 -3.10
N ALA A 56 16.84 2.86 -1.99
CA ALA A 56 17.97 3.60 -1.40
C ALA A 56 18.98 2.70 -0.66
N THR A 57 18.62 1.45 -0.38
CA THR A 57 19.49 0.43 0.24
C THR A 57 20.11 -0.49 -0.82
N ALA A 58 20.46 0.10 -1.98
CA ALA A 58 21.06 -0.60 -3.12
C ALA A 58 22.43 -0.06 -3.50
#